data_AF-A0AAU1N7Z3-F1
#
_entry.id   AF-A0AAU1N7Z3-F1
#
_cell.length_a   1.000
_cell.length_b   1.000
_cell.length_c   1.000
_cell.angle_alpha   90.00
_cell.angle_beta   90.00
_cell.angle_gamma   90.00
#
_symmetry.space_group_name_H-M   'P 1'
#
loop_
_entity.id
_entity.type
_entity.pdbx_description
1 polymer ?
#
loop_
_entity_poly.entity_id
_entity_poly.type
_entity_poly.pdbx_seq_one_letter_code
_entity_poly.pdbx_strand_id
1 'polypeptide(L)' 'MAALERYRVTLTTGGAVVMQGAWSIRETGERKFRSWIGSYGGIWEARVALTEMGDDGTETVLEEWPEA' A
#
# COMPACT_ATOMS: atom_id res chain seq x y z
N MET A 1 4.26 -3.20 -21.62
CA MET A 1 5.53 -3.12 -20.87
C MET A 1 5.24 -3.67 -19.49
N ALA A 2 5.94 -4.73 -19.08
CA ALA A 2 5.65 -5.41 -17.81
C ALA A 2 5.70 -4.40 -16.65
N ALA A 3 4.53 -4.17 -16.06
CA ALA A 3 4.21 -4.21 -14.65
C ALA A 3 5.37 -4.38 -13.62
N LEU A 4 6.41 -3.54 -13.70
CA LEU A 4 7.55 -3.57 -12.77
C LEU A 4 7.16 -3.12 -11.35
N GLU A 5 5.96 -2.58 -11.18
CA GLU A 5 5.50 -1.94 -9.94
C GLU A 5 4.02 -2.26 -9.67
N ARG A 6 3.68 -3.56 -9.67
CA ARG A 6 2.30 -4.06 -9.44
C ARG A 6 1.81 -3.78 -8.03
N TYR A 7 2.66 -3.99 -7.03
CA TYR A 7 2.24 -3.95 -5.64
C TYR A 7 2.53 -2.57 -5.06
N ARG A 8 1.50 -1.80 -4.75
CA ARG A 8 1.64 -0.44 -4.20
C ARG A 8 1.21 -0.43 -2.75
N VAL A 9 1.99 0.23 -1.91
CA VAL A 9 1.60 0.52 -0.54
C VAL A 9 1.42 2.03 -0.43
N THR A 10 0.25 2.45 0.04
CA THR A 10 -0.13 3.85 0.20
C THR A 10 -0.44 4.12 1.65
N LEU A 11 0.22 5.14 2.23
CA LEU A 11 -0.09 5.68 3.55
C LEU A 11 -0.85 6.98 3.37
N THR A 12 -2.01 7.05 4.01
CA THR A 12 -2.83 8.26 4.11
C THR A 12 -2.99 8.67 5.57
N THR A 13 -3.13 9.97 5.81
CA THR A 13 -3.51 10.55 7.10
C THR A 13 -4.37 11.77 6.82
N GLY A 14 -5.45 11.97 7.58
CA GLY A 14 -6.38 13.07 7.33
C GLY A 14 -7.01 13.06 5.93
N GLY A 15 -7.11 11.88 5.31
CA GLY A 15 -7.59 11.72 3.92
C GLY A 15 -6.57 12.11 2.83
N ALA A 16 -5.36 12.51 3.19
CA ALA A 16 -4.31 12.86 2.24
C ALA A 16 -3.26 11.75 2.11
N VAL A 17 -2.82 11.47 0.88
CA VAL A 17 -1.66 10.57 0.65
C VAL A 17 -0.40 11.28 1.09
N VAL A 18 0.29 10.72 2.07
CA VAL A 18 1.56 11.28 2.59
C VAL A 18 2.77 10.48 2.17
N MET A 19 2.60 9.20 1.83
CA MET A 19 3.68 8.37 1.34
C MET A 19 3.13 7.25 0.47
N GLN A 20 3.84 6.95 -0.62
CA GLN A 20 3.52 5.84 -1.52
C GLN A 20 4.81 5.13 -1.94
N GLY A 21 4.74 3.81 -2.07
CA GLY A 21 5.81 2.98 -2.63
C GLY A 21 5.22 1.92 -3.54
N ALA A 22 6.00 1.47 -4.53
CA ALA A 22 5.58 0.46 -5.48
C ALA A 22 6.69 -0.58 -5.71
N TRP A 23 6.30 -1.83 -5.90
CA TRP A 23 7.21 -2.97 -6.02
C TRP A 23 6.71 -3.98 -7.05
N SER A 24 7.65 -4.68 -7.70
CA SER A 24 7.36 -5.79 -8.63
C SER A 24 7.00 -7.09 -7.91
N ILE A 25 7.44 -7.25 -6.66
CA ILE A 25 7.34 -8.50 -5.90
C ILE A 25 6.32 -8.35 -4.79
N ARG A 26 5.29 -9.21 -4.78
CA ARG A 26 4.20 -9.22 -3.80
C ARG A 26 4.70 -9.25 -2.36
N GLU A 27 5.58 -10.20 -2.08
CA GLU A 27 6.16 -10.38 -0.74
C GLU A 27 6.88 -9.13 -0.22
N THR A 28 7.50 -8.36 -1.12
CA THR A 28 8.13 -7.08 -0.73
C THR A 28 7.08 -6.03 -0.40
N GLY A 29 5.99 -5.95 -1.18
CA GLY A 29 4.84 -5.10 -0.88
C GLY A 29 4.21 -5.43 0.48
N GLU A 30 3.90 -6.70 0.74
CA GLU A 30 3.34 -7.17 2.02
C GLU A 30 4.27 -6.88 3.21
N ARG A 31 5.59 -7.08 3.04
CA ARG A 31 6.57 -6.73 4.08
C ARG A 31 6.59 -5.23 4.34
N LYS A 32 6.49 -4.41 3.30
CA LYS A 32 6.47 -2.95 3.43
C LYS A 32 5.18 -2.45 4.06
N PHE A 33 4.04 -3.04 3.71
CA PHE A 33 2.75 -2.81 4.35
C PHE A 33 2.83 -3.01 5.87
N ARG A 34 3.27 -4.19 6.34
CA ARG A 34 3.44 -4.48 7.77
C ARG A 34 4.44 -3.55 8.46
N SER A 35 5.55 -3.25 7.78
CA SER A 35 6.54 -2.31 8.29
C SER A 35 5.98 -0.90 8.46
N TRP A 36 5.14 -0.42 7.54
CA TRP A 36 4.54 0.90 7.60
C TRP A 36 3.49 1.00 8.70
N ILE A 37 2.72 -0.06 8.94
CA ILE A 37 1.83 -0.13 10.10
C ILE A 37 2.61 0.04 11.40
N GLY A 38 3.71 -0.70 11.56
CA GLY A 38 4.56 -0.60 12.75
C GLY A 38 5.20 0.78 12.92
N SER A 39 5.64 1.42 11.83
CA SER A 39 6.32 2.72 11.89
C SER A 39 5.38 3.92 11.99
N TYR A 40 4.22 3.87 11.33
CA TYR A 40 3.35 5.01 11.09
C TYR A 40 1.93 4.83 11.64
N GLY A 41 1.56 3.65 12.12
CA GLY A 41 0.23 3.39 12.66
C GLY A 41 -0.12 4.19 13.92
N GLY A 42 0.87 4.77 14.60
CA GLY A 42 0.63 5.70 15.72
C GLY A 42 0.22 7.12 15.29
N ILE A 43 0.28 7.46 14.00
CA ILE A 43 -0.11 8.77 13.49
C ILE A 43 -1.64 8.88 13.48
N TRP A 44 -2.16 10.07 13.80
CA TRP A 44 -3.59 10.36 13.77
C TRP A 44 -4.20 10.04 12.40
N GLU A 45 -5.30 9.28 12.39
CA GLU A 45 -6.02 8.86 11.18
C GLU A 45 -5.13 8.16 10.13
N ALA A 46 -4.05 7.50 10.57
CA ALA A 46 -3.21 6.73 9.67
C ALA A 46 -4.00 5.57 9.04
N ARG A 47 -3.99 5.50 7.72
CA ARG A 47 -4.41 4.32 6.96
C ARG A 47 -3.33 3.88 6.01
N VAL A 48 -3.06 2.59 6.00
CA VAL A 48 -2.13 1.95 5.07
C VAL A 48 -2.94 1.00 4.20
N ALA A 49 -2.77 1.06 2.89
CA ALA A 49 -3.39 0.13 1.95
C ALA A 49 -2.31 -0.51 1.08
N LEU A 50 -2.41 -1.82 0.86
CA LEU A 50 -1.65 -2.57 -0.14
C LEU A 50 -2.59 -2.89 -1.30
N THR A 51 -2.21 -2.44 -2.50
CA THR A 51 -2.96 -2.69 -3.73
C THR A 51 -2.10 -3.42 -4.75
N GLU A 52 -2.76 -4.13 -5.66
CA GLU A 52 -2.16 -4.74 -6.85
C GLU A 52 -2.73 -4.09 -8.11
N MET A 53 -1.84 -3.61 -8.96
CA MET A 53 -2.15 -3.12 -10.30
C MET A 53 -2.14 -4.29 -11.28
N GLY A 54 -3.32 -4.63 -11.80
CA GLY A 54 -3.51 -5.60 -12.86
C GLY A 54 -2.94 -5.14 -14.20
N ASP A 55 -2.73 -6.09 -15.12
CA ASP A 55 -2.24 -5.79 -16.46
C ASP A 55 -3.25 -4.99 -17.31
N ASP A 56 -4.52 -4.99 -16.91
CA ASP A 56 -5.62 -4.20 -17.47
C ASP A 56 -5.66 -2.77 -16.93
N GLY A 57 -4.78 -2.41 -15.99
CA GLY A 57 -4.77 -1.12 -15.31
C GLY A 57 -5.77 -1.01 -14.16
N THR A 58 -6.43 -2.10 -13.79
CA THR A 58 -7.33 -2.13 -12.62
C THR A 58 -6.51 -2.26 -11.34
N GLU A 59 -6.77 -1.39 -10.38
CA GLU A 59 -6.18 -1.47 -9.04
C GLU A 59 -7.12 -2.27 -8.10
N THR A 60 -6.58 -3.31 -7.47
CA THR A 60 -7.30 -4.15 -6.52
C THR A 60 -6.69 -4.00 -5.13
N VAL A 61 -7.50 -3.73 -4.11
CA VAL A 61 -7.03 -3.72 -2.71
C VAL A 61 -6.80 -5.15 -2.26
N LEU A 62 -5.58 -5.44 -1.83
CA LEU A 62 -5.20 -6.74 -1.28
C LEU A 62 -5.35 -6.75 0.25
N GLU A 63 -4.86 -5.70 0.90
CA GLU A 63 -4.90 -5.53 2.35
C GLU A 63 -5.07 -4.05 2.71
N GLU A 64 -5.73 -3.77 3.82
CA GLU A 64 -5.86 -2.42 4.36
C GLU A 64 -5.72 -2.44 5.88
N TRP A 65 -5.24 -1.33 6.44
CA TRP A 65 -5.07 -1.15 7.86
C TRP A 65 -5.39 0.30 8.26
N PRO A 66 -6.12 0.53 9.36
CA PRO A 66 -6.95 -0.45 10.05
C PRO A 66 -7.95 -1.10 9.09
N GLU A 67 -8.31 -2.36 9.33
CA GLU A 67 -9.34 -3.06 8.55
C GLU A 67 -10.66 -2.25 8.61
N ALA A 68 -11.32 -2.04 7.47
CA ALA A 68 -12.56 -1.24 7.40
C ALA A 68 -13.79 -2.00 7.90
#